data_AF-A0A8J7NVC6-F1
#
_entry.id   AF-A0A8J7NVC6-F1
#
_cell.length_a   1.000
_cell.length_b   1.000
_cell.length_c   1.000
_cell.angle_alpha   90.00
_cell.angle_beta   90.00
_cell.angle_gamma   90.00
#
_symmetry.space_group_name_H-M   'P 1'
#
loop_
_entity.id
_entity.type
_entity.pdbx_description
1 polymer ?
#
loop_
_entity_poly.entity_id
_entity_poly.type
_entity_poly.pdbx_seq_one_letter_code
_entity_poly.pdbx_strand_id
1 'polypeptide(L)'
;MPVKVKNTISKGSIIMHSTDPILFQNSDTKEPPPQPLRNLDKDQVVSMSGSRRSHSARNKIPCVSDCVLKRKDAVDWLSRNPFTRMQAKLYAENHETKLLAQSVLDTENGFVKELDNYLNYRDILELRKKELLHKKWKECVSEPIQKQIKEHINKYCYQEAEQMRNMFLQYLDYCNTKGFVFLKDYDPREYNPFLLHINRPHYFKVSTPILEDPLLIQHQDRMREKGIVLQCQTGPF
;
A
#
# COMPACT_ATOMS: atom_id res chain seq x y z
N MET A 1 -17.12 -5.79 66.55
CA MET A 1 -17.00 -4.69 65.56
C MET A 1 -16.87 -5.29 64.17
N PRO A 2 -17.77 -5.00 63.21
CA PRO A 2 -17.64 -5.58 61.87
C PRO A 2 -16.77 -4.69 60.98
N VAL A 3 -15.71 -5.28 60.42
CA VAL A 3 -14.85 -4.64 59.43
C VAL A 3 -15.52 -4.77 58.06
N LYS A 4 -15.97 -3.64 57.50
CA LYS A 4 -16.45 -3.56 56.12
C LYS A 4 -15.25 -3.57 55.16
N VAL A 5 -15.04 -4.68 54.45
CA VAL A 5 -14.11 -4.74 53.32
C VAL A 5 -14.82 -4.13 52.10
N LYS A 6 -14.32 -2.98 51.65
CA LYS A 6 -14.78 -2.34 50.40
C LYS A 6 -14.12 -3.06 49.23
N ASN A 7 -14.89 -3.88 48.49
CA ASN A 7 -14.46 -4.38 47.20
C ASN A 7 -14.50 -3.23 46.17
N THR A 8 -13.35 -2.61 45.93
CA THR A 8 -13.15 -1.77 44.74
C THR A 8 -12.92 -2.68 43.53
N ILE A 9 -13.98 -2.91 42.76
CA ILE A 9 -13.86 -3.54 41.43
C ILE A 9 -13.21 -2.51 40.51
N SER A 10 -11.91 -2.66 40.27
CA SER A 10 -11.22 -1.98 39.18
C SER A 10 -11.84 -2.46 37.87
N LYS A 11 -12.62 -1.59 37.22
CA LYS A 11 -13.12 -1.82 35.86
C LYS A 11 -11.96 -1.64 34.89
N GLY A 12 -11.16 -2.69 34.70
CA GLY A 12 -10.24 -2.78 33.58
C GLY A 12 -11.05 -2.91 32.29
N SER A 13 -11.10 -1.83 31.50
CA SER A 13 -11.66 -1.86 30.16
C SER A 13 -10.60 -2.44 29.21
N ILE A 14 -10.84 -3.64 28.70
CA ILE A 14 -10.03 -4.21 27.61
C ILE A 14 -10.60 -3.62 26.32
N ILE A 15 -9.89 -2.65 25.75
CA ILE A 15 -10.19 -2.13 24.42
C ILE A 15 -9.65 -3.14 23.41
N MET A 16 -10.55 -3.95 22.85
CA MET A 16 -10.28 -4.74 21.66
C MET A 16 -10.27 -3.77 20.48
N HIS A 17 -9.10 -3.52 19.89
CA HIS A 17 -9.03 -2.83 18.60
C HIS A 17 -9.65 -3.74 17.54
N SER A 18 -10.88 -3.41 17.13
CA SER A 18 -11.45 -3.93 15.89
C SER A 18 -10.62 -3.35 14.76
N THR A 19 -9.72 -4.15 14.19
CA THR A 19 -9.08 -3.79 12.93
C THR A 19 -10.16 -3.91 11.87
N ASP A 20 -10.72 -2.77 11.49
CA ASP A 20 -11.64 -2.69 10.36
C ASP A 20 -10.96 -3.27 9.11
N PRO A 21 -11.67 -4.04 8.28
CA PRO A 21 -11.14 -4.46 7.00
C PRO A 21 -10.86 -3.22 6.17
N ILE A 22 -9.63 -3.15 5.64
CA ILE A 22 -9.20 -2.09 4.71
C ILE A 22 -10.24 -2.03 3.58
N LEU A 23 -11.11 -1.04 3.64
CA LEU A 23 -12.02 -0.68 2.59
C LEU A 23 -11.15 -0.02 1.52
N PHE A 24 -10.80 -0.77 0.47
CA PHE A 24 -10.33 -0.14 -0.76
C PHE A 24 -11.45 0.76 -1.25
N GLN A 25 -11.27 2.07 -1.04
CA GLN A 25 -12.08 3.09 -1.65
C GLN A 25 -11.86 3.01 -3.15
N ASN A 26 -12.80 2.40 -3.86
CA ASN A 26 -12.92 2.64 -5.29
C ASN A 26 -13.43 4.07 -5.44
N SER A 27 -12.52 5.00 -5.70
CA SER A 27 -12.88 6.33 -6.18
C SER A 27 -13.45 6.17 -7.59
N ASP A 28 -14.78 6.09 -7.68
CA ASP A 28 -15.52 6.34 -8.92
C ASP A 28 -15.35 7.81 -9.32
N THR A 29 -14.20 8.15 -9.89
CA THR A 29 -14.04 9.40 -10.64
C THR A 29 -14.46 9.12 -12.07
N LYS A 30 -15.73 9.38 -12.37
CA LYS A 30 -16.19 9.53 -13.77
C LYS A 30 -15.46 10.73 -14.37
N GLU A 31 -14.35 10.49 -15.06
CA GLU A 31 -13.82 11.50 -15.98
C GLU A 31 -14.72 11.61 -17.21
N PRO A 32 -15.09 12.84 -17.64
CA PRO A 32 -15.82 13.06 -18.88
C PRO A 32 -14.88 12.93 -20.09
N PRO A 33 -15.41 12.63 -21.29
CA PRO A 33 -14.59 12.42 -22.48
C PRO A 33 -13.94 13.73 -22.96
N PRO A 34 -12.73 13.69 -23.54
CA PRO A 34 -12.03 14.89 -23.96
C PRO A 34 -12.70 15.51 -25.20
N GLN A 35 -13.02 16.81 -25.11
CA GLN A 35 -13.52 17.60 -26.24
C GLN A 35 -12.36 18.14 -27.10
N PRO A 36 -12.57 18.39 -28.41
CA PRO A 36 -11.52 18.84 -29.31
C PRO A 36 -11.12 20.29 -29.03
N LEU A 37 -9.81 20.56 -29.04
CA LEU A 37 -9.26 21.91 -28.89
C LEU A 37 -9.63 22.77 -30.10
N ARG A 38 -10.28 23.91 -29.81
CA ARG A 38 -10.53 25.01 -30.74
C ARG A 38 -9.20 25.68 -31.12
N ASN A 39 -8.99 25.87 -32.42
CA ASN A 39 -7.93 26.71 -32.96
C ASN A 39 -8.11 28.17 -32.51
N LEU A 40 -7.03 28.79 -32.05
CA LEU A 40 -6.99 30.21 -31.71
C LEU A 40 -6.21 30.94 -32.81
N ASP A 41 -6.92 31.69 -33.63
CA ASP A 41 -6.39 32.73 -34.51
C ASP A 41 -5.54 33.71 -33.73
N LYS A 42 -4.35 34.02 -34.25
CA LYS A 42 -3.65 35.28 -33.99
C LYS A 42 -2.94 35.75 -35.26
N ASP A 43 -3.68 36.53 -36.03
CA ASP A 43 -3.10 37.56 -36.89
C ASP A 43 -2.32 38.55 -36.02
N GLN A 44 -1.07 38.82 -36.39
CA GLN A 44 -0.39 40.05 -35.98
C GLN A 44 0.34 40.68 -37.16
N VAL A 45 -0.41 41.54 -37.83
CA VAL A 45 0.07 42.64 -38.66
C VAL A 45 0.95 43.54 -37.80
N VAL A 46 2.23 43.66 -38.12
CA VAL A 46 3.08 44.76 -37.62
C VAL A 46 3.13 45.84 -38.68
N SER A 47 2.35 46.88 -38.43
CA SER A 47 2.43 48.19 -39.02
C SER A 47 3.65 48.93 -38.44
N MET A 48 4.47 49.52 -39.31
CA MET A 48 5.49 50.49 -38.90
C MET A 48 5.08 51.90 -39.34
N SER A 49 4.92 52.76 -38.34
CA SER A 49 4.48 54.14 -38.40
C SER A 49 5.64 55.12 -38.62
N GLY A 50 5.43 56.08 -39.52
CA GLY A 50 5.42 57.51 -39.24
C GLY A 50 6.64 58.22 -38.62
N SER A 51 7.33 58.98 -39.49
CA SER A 51 7.57 60.44 -39.40
C SER A 51 8.58 61.03 -38.39
N ARG A 52 9.55 61.80 -38.92
CA ARG A 52 9.68 63.25 -38.62
C ARG A 52 10.57 63.98 -39.62
N ARG A 53 10.06 65.12 -40.09
CA ARG A 53 10.77 66.15 -40.84
C ARG A 53 11.76 66.88 -39.94
N SER A 54 12.83 67.41 -40.50
CA SER A 54 13.42 68.67 -40.06
C SER A 54 13.96 69.42 -41.27
N HIS A 55 13.57 70.68 -41.34
CA HIS A 55 13.94 71.65 -42.37
C HIS A 55 15.36 72.15 -42.12
N SER A 56 16.15 72.31 -43.18
CA SER A 56 17.16 73.39 -43.22
C SER A 56 17.29 73.88 -44.65
N ALA A 57 17.18 75.20 -44.79
CA ALA A 57 17.07 75.89 -46.05
C ALA A 57 18.45 76.35 -46.54
N ARG A 58 18.62 76.20 -47.87
CA ARG A 58 19.29 77.13 -48.79
C ARG A 58 20.80 77.36 -48.63
N ASN A 59 21.54 76.91 -49.65
CA ASN A 59 22.20 77.86 -50.56
C ASN A 59 22.40 77.20 -51.93
N LYS A 60 21.89 77.88 -52.98
CA LYS A 60 22.02 77.48 -54.38
C LYS A 60 23.23 78.21 -54.97
N ILE A 61 24.13 77.47 -55.60
CA ILE A 61 25.02 77.97 -56.67
C ILE A 61 24.77 77.06 -57.88
N PRO A 62 24.56 77.59 -59.09
CA PRO A 62 24.21 76.80 -60.27
C PRO A 62 25.43 76.43 -61.15
N CYS A 63 25.25 75.37 -61.95
CA CYS A 63 26.13 74.72 -62.96
C CYS A 63 26.80 73.44 -62.40
N VAL A 64 26.64 72.24 -62.95
CA VAL A 64 26.77 71.77 -64.35
C VAL A 64 25.75 70.66 -64.65
N SER A 65 25.13 70.71 -65.83
CA SER A 65 23.89 69.99 -66.20
C SER A 65 24.07 68.61 -66.86
N ASP A 66 25.25 67.98 -66.86
CA ASP A 66 25.45 66.72 -67.62
C ASP A 66 25.87 65.50 -66.78
N CYS A 67 25.90 65.64 -65.45
CA CYS A 67 26.30 64.54 -64.55
C CYS A 67 25.15 63.90 -63.77
N VAL A 68 23.89 64.34 -63.99
CA VAL A 68 22.72 63.93 -63.18
C VAL A 68 21.94 62.78 -63.83
N LEU A 69 21.94 62.67 -65.17
CA LEU A 69 21.28 61.56 -65.87
C LEU A 69 22.05 60.24 -65.64
N LYS A 70 23.38 60.23 -65.75
CA LYS A 70 24.21 59.04 -65.47
C LYS A 70 24.16 58.55 -64.01
N ARG A 71 23.82 59.42 -63.06
CA ARG A 71 23.83 59.09 -61.63
C ARG A 71 22.59 58.31 -61.20
N LYS A 72 21.45 58.49 -61.88
CA LYS A 72 20.25 57.69 -61.63
C LYS A 72 20.43 56.25 -62.13
N ASP A 73 20.98 56.09 -63.32
CA ASP A 73 21.29 54.76 -63.90
C ASP A 73 22.36 54.01 -63.10
N ALA A 74 23.36 54.72 -62.56
CA ALA A 74 24.39 54.13 -61.70
C ALA A 74 23.87 53.74 -60.30
N VAL A 75 22.95 54.51 -59.73
CA VAL A 75 22.29 54.19 -58.46
C VAL A 75 21.30 53.03 -58.63
N ASP A 76 20.59 52.96 -59.76
CA ASP A 76 19.75 51.81 -60.12
C ASP A 76 20.57 50.53 -60.41
N TRP A 77 21.79 50.66 -60.93
CA TRP A 77 22.71 49.53 -61.08
C TRP A 77 23.21 49.00 -59.73
N LEU A 78 23.48 49.89 -58.77
CA LEU A 78 23.87 49.54 -57.40
C LEU A 78 22.69 49.02 -56.55
N SER A 79 21.45 49.48 -56.81
CA SER A 79 20.24 48.99 -56.15
C SER A 79 19.92 47.55 -56.58
N ARG A 80 20.32 47.19 -57.81
CA ARG A 80 20.29 45.84 -58.37
C ARG A 80 21.45 44.98 -57.84
N ASN A 81 21.68 45.02 -56.53
CA ASN A 81 22.77 44.30 -55.90
C ASN A 81 22.58 42.78 -56.08
N PRO A 82 23.46 42.08 -56.82
CA PRO A 82 23.33 40.63 -57.02
C PRO A 82 23.44 39.85 -55.71
N PHE A 83 24.13 40.39 -54.70
CA PHE A 83 24.27 39.79 -53.38
C PHE A 83 22.96 39.73 -52.61
N THR A 84 22.17 40.81 -52.59
CA THR A 84 20.85 40.82 -51.93
C THR A 84 19.88 39.86 -52.61
N ARG A 85 19.94 39.74 -53.94
CA ARG A 85 19.17 38.75 -54.70
C ARG A 85 19.60 37.31 -54.38
N MET A 86 20.90 37.03 -54.29
CA MET A 86 21.40 35.71 -53.91
C MET A 86 21.01 35.36 -52.47
N GLN A 87 21.13 36.31 -51.55
CA GLN A 87 20.73 36.14 -50.16
C GLN A 87 19.22 35.86 -50.04
N ALA A 88 18.37 36.59 -50.78
CA ALA A 88 16.94 36.34 -50.81
C ALA A 88 16.58 34.95 -51.35
N LYS A 89 17.27 34.48 -52.41
CA LYS A 89 17.10 33.11 -52.93
C LYS A 89 17.50 32.05 -51.91
N LEU A 90 18.66 32.21 -51.28
CA LEU A 90 19.13 31.29 -50.24
C LEU A 90 18.15 31.21 -49.07
N TYR A 91 17.57 32.35 -48.63
CA TYR A 91 16.56 32.34 -47.58
C TYR A 91 15.27 31.66 -48.02
N ALA A 92 14.83 31.84 -49.26
CA ALA A 92 13.65 31.17 -49.81
C ALA A 92 13.86 29.65 -49.89
N GLU A 93 14.97 29.21 -50.46
CA GLU A 93 15.34 27.79 -50.53
C GLU A 93 15.48 27.18 -49.12
N ASN A 94 16.11 27.90 -48.18
CA ASN A 94 16.22 27.44 -46.79
C ASN A 94 14.84 27.34 -46.11
N HIS A 95 13.95 28.32 -46.35
CA HIS A 95 12.58 28.25 -45.86
C HIS A 95 11.84 27.04 -46.44
N GLU A 96 11.97 26.77 -47.73
CA GLU A 96 11.36 25.61 -48.38
C GLU A 96 11.90 24.30 -47.78
N THR A 97 13.21 24.18 -47.58
CA THR A 97 13.81 23.00 -46.93
C THR A 97 13.29 22.79 -45.50
N LYS A 98 13.08 23.88 -44.74
CA LYS A 98 12.48 23.81 -43.40
C LYS A 98 11.03 23.34 -43.42
N LEU A 99 10.23 23.80 -44.39
CA LEU A 99 8.85 23.35 -44.54
C LEU A 99 8.78 21.87 -44.90
N LEU A 100 9.64 21.41 -45.82
CA LEU A 100 9.73 19.99 -46.17
C LEU A 100 10.14 19.15 -44.96
N ALA A 101 11.18 19.57 -44.23
CA ALA A 101 11.61 18.90 -43.01
C ALA A 101 10.50 18.84 -41.95
N GLN A 102 9.78 19.96 -41.75
CA GLN A 102 8.65 20.01 -40.82
C GLN A 102 7.54 19.06 -41.22
N SER A 103 7.20 18.98 -42.51
CA SER A 103 6.17 18.05 -42.99
C SER A 103 6.52 16.59 -42.72
N VAL A 104 7.80 16.22 -42.84
CA VAL A 104 8.27 14.87 -42.51
C VAL A 104 8.14 14.64 -41.00
N LEU A 105 8.62 15.57 -40.17
CA LEU A 105 8.51 15.47 -38.71
C LEU A 105 7.05 15.37 -38.23
N ASP A 106 6.14 16.10 -38.86
CA ASP A 106 4.71 16.05 -38.51
C ASP A 106 4.11 14.68 -38.85
N THR A 107 4.50 14.09 -39.99
CA THR A 107 4.07 12.73 -40.35
C THR A 107 4.64 11.66 -39.40
N GLU A 108 5.92 11.78 -39.02
CA GLU A 108 6.56 10.87 -38.07
C GLU A 108 5.91 10.98 -36.69
N ASN A 109 5.68 12.20 -36.21
CA ASN A 109 4.99 12.44 -34.94
C ASN A 109 3.54 11.89 -34.96
N GLY A 110 2.86 11.98 -36.10
CA GLY A 110 1.55 11.35 -36.29
C GLY A 110 1.62 9.82 -36.12
N PHE A 111 2.57 9.19 -36.81
CA PHE A 111 2.78 7.74 -36.72
C PHE A 111 3.14 7.27 -35.30
N VAL A 112 4.03 7.98 -34.61
CA VAL A 112 4.39 7.64 -33.22
C VAL A 112 3.16 7.73 -32.30
N LYS A 113 2.34 8.78 -32.44
CA LYS A 113 1.09 8.90 -31.67
C LYS A 113 0.12 7.77 -31.95
N GLU A 114 0.00 7.32 -33.19
CA GLU A 114 -0.86 6.17 -33.54
C GLU A 114 -0.36 4.88 -32.89
N LEU A 115 0.96 4.65 -32.88
CA LEU A 115 1.55 3.52 -32.18
C LEU A 115 1.31 3.58 -30.67
N ASP A 116 1.54 4.73 -30.04
CA ASP A 116 1.27 4.93 -28.62
C ASP A 116 -0.20 4.67 -28.30
N ASN A 117 -1.12 5.17 -29.13
CA ASN A 117 -2.56 4.92 -28.98
C ASN A 117 -2.90 3.44 -29.09
N TYR A 118 -2.29 2.71 -30.03
CA TYR A 118 -2.50 1.27 -30.20
C TYR A 118 -1.99 0.48 -28.98
N LEU A 119 -0.80 0.80 -28.48
CA LEU A 119 -0.22 0.17 -27.30
C LEU A 119 -1.09 0.42 -26.06
N ASN A 120 -1.48 1.68 -25.84
CA ASN A 120 -2.38 2.06 -24.75
C ASN A 120 -3.72 1.31 -24.84
N TYR A 121 -4.31 1.22 -26.04
CA TYR A 121 -5.55 0.49 -26.24
C TYR A 121 -5.41 -0.99 -25.88
N ARG A 122 -4.32 -1.64 -26.31
CA ARG A 122 -4.02 -3.03 -25.98
C ARG A 122 -3.84 -3.23 -24.46
N ASP A 123 -3.18 -2.30 -23.79
CA ASP A 123 -2.95 -2.38 -22.34
C ASP A 123 -4.27 -2.22 -21.56
N ILE A 124 -5.15 -1.31 -21.98
CA ILE A 124 -6.49 -1.15 -21.43
C ILE A 124 -7.31 -2.45 -21.59
N LEU A 125 -7.25 -3.07 -22.77
CA LEU A 125 -7.94 -4.35 -23.01
C LEU A 125 -7.41 -5.48 -22.13
N GLU A 126 -6.09 -5.56 -21.96
CA GLU A 126 -5.49 -6.57 -21.11
C GLU A 126 -5.85 -6.36 -19.63
N LEU A 127 -5.84 -5.12 -19.16
CA LEU A 127 -6.29 -4.78 -17.81
C LEU A 127 -7.75 -5.19 -17.63
N ARG A 128 -8.61 -4.87 -18.61
CA ARG A 128 -10.02 -5.25 -18.56
C ARG A 128 -10.23 -6.77 -18.52
N LYS A 129 -9.43 -7.53 -19.27
CA LYS A 129 -9.45 -8.99 -19.23
C LYS A 129 -9.08 -9.53 -17.86
N LYS A 130 -8.04 -8.98 -17.22
CA LYS A 130 -7.60 -9.37 -15.88
C LYS A 130 -8.68 -9.08 -14.83
N GLU A 131 -9.30 -7.90 -14.90
CA GLU A 131 -10.40 -7.53 -14.01
C GLU A 131 -11.58 -8.50 -14.12
N LEU A 132 -12.03 -8.80 -15.34
CA LEU A 132 -13.15 -9.71 -15.56
C LEU A 132 -12.83 -11.13 -15.08
N LEU A 133 -11.61 -11.60 -15.29
CA LEU A 133 -11.17 -12.91 -14.81
C LEU A 133 -11.16 -12.97 -13.28
N HIS A 134 -10.61 -11.94 -12.62
CA HIS A 134 -10.60 -11.83 -11.17
C HIS A 134 -12.03 -11.77 -10.62
N LYS A 135 -12.91 -10.97 -11.22
CA LYS A 135 -14.32 -10.88 -10.83
C LYS A 135 -15.00 -12.25 -10.92
N LYS A 136 -14.85 -12.94 -12.06
CA LYS A 136 -15.41 -14.29 -12.25
C LYS A 136 -14.86 -15.28 -11.23
N TRP A 137 -13.55 -15.28 -10.98
CA TRP A 137 -12.95 -16.16 -9.98
C TRP A 137 -13.45 -15.85 -8.57
N LYS A 138 -13.58 -14.56 -8.22
CA LYS A 138 -14.10 -14.14 -6.93
C LYS A 138 -15.52 -14.64 -6.69
N GLU A 139 -16.41 -14.41 -7.66
CA GLU A 139 -17.83 -14.79 -7.58
C GLU A 139 -18.01 -16.32 -7.62
N CYS A 140 -17.27 -17.04 -8.47
CA CYS A 140 -17.48 -18.48 -8.67
C CYS A 140 -16.68 -19.36 -7.70
N VAL A 141 -15.57 -18.87 -7.14
CA VAL A 141 -14.64 -19.70 -6.34
C VAL A 141 -14.48 -19.11 -4.94
N SER A 142 -14.03 -17.86 -4.82
CA SER A 142 -13.70 -17.27 -3.52
C SER A 142 -14.91 -17.13 -2.61
N GLU A 143 -16.00 -16.53 -3.10
CA GLU A 143 -17.19 -16.26 -2.30
C GLU A 143 -17.91 -17.54 -1.85
N PRO A 144 -18.14 -18.55 -2.71
CA PRO A 144 -18.74 -19.82 -2.29
C PRO A 144 -17.89 -20.55 -1.24
N ILE A 145 -16.57 -20.62 -1.42
CA ILE A 145 -15.68 -21.25 -0.43
C ILE A 145 -15.73 -20.51 0.90
N GLN A 146 -15.66 -19.17 0.86
CA GLN A 146 -15.71 -18.36 2.08
C GLN A 146 -17.06 -18.53 2.80
N LYS A 147 -18.16 -18.60 2.04
CA LYS A 147 -19.51 -18.84 2.59
C LYS A 147 -19.58 -20.22 3.25
N GLN A 148 -19.10 -21.28 2.58
CA GLN A 148 -19.07 -22.63 3.14
C GLN A 148 -18.25 -22.71 4.43
N ILE A 149 -17.07 -22.07 4.47
CA ILE A 149 -16.24 -22.03 5.68
C ILE A 149 -16.98 -21.31 6.82
N LYS A 150 -17.61 -20.16 6.54
CA LYS A 150 -18.40 -19.41 7.54
C LYS A 150 -19.57 -20.23 8.06
N GLU A 151 -20.32 -20.89 7.17
CA GLU A 151 -21.43 -21.78 7.54
C GLU A 151 -20.96 -22.94 8.41
N HIS A 152 -19.83 -23.56 8.04
CA HIS A 152 -19.23 -24.64 8.82
C HIS A 152 -18.80 -24.17 10.22
N ILE A 153 -18.10 -23.04 10.31
CA ILE A 153 -17.70 -22.46 11.61
C ILE A 153 -18.94 -22.13 12.43
N ASN A 154 -19.94 -21.46 11.86
CA ASN A 154 -21.15 -21.09 12.59
C ASN A 154 -21.91 -22.31 13.10
N LYS A 155 -21.99 -23.39 12.33
CA LYS A 155 -22.66 -24.62 12.74
C LYS A 155 -21.94 -25.32 13.89
N TYR A 156 -20.63 -25.56 13.75
CA TYR A 156 -19.90 -26.39 14.70
C TYR A 156 -19.37 -25.61 15.90
N CYS A 157 -18.79 -24.43 15.67
CA CYS A 157 -18.16 -23.64 16.73
C CYS A 157 -19.21 -23.07 17.71
N TYR A 158 -20.36 -22.60 17.22
CA TYR A 158 -21.40 -22.08 18.11
C TYR A 158 -22.00 -23.18 18.97
N GLN A 159 -22.33 -24.33 18.36
CA GLN A 159 -22.90 -25.47 19.06
C GLN A 159 -21.94 -26.03 20.13
N GLU A 160 -20.66 -26.22 19.79
CA GLU A 160 -19.66 -26.72 20.73
C GLU A 160 -19.37 -25.70 21.84
N ALA A 161 -19.27 -24.40 21.50
CA ALA A 161 -19.08 -23.35 22.49
C ALA A 161 -20.27 -23.19 23.44
N GLU A 162 -21.51 -23.35 22.94
CA GLU A 162 -22.73 -23.31 23.74
C GLU A 162 -22.81 -24.53 24.67
N GLN A 163 -22.48 -25.73 24.18
CA GLN A 163 -22.38 -26.93 25.01
C GLN A 163 -21.35 -26.77 26.13
N MET A 164 -20.15 -26.28 25.79
CA MET A 164 -19.09 -25.99 26.78
C MET A 164 -19.54 -24.95 27.81
N ARG A 165 -20.21 -23.87 27.37
CA ARG A 165 -20.80 -22.87 28.28
C ARG A 165 -21.83 -23.49 29.21
N ASN A 166 -22.75 -24.30 28.70
CA ASN A 166 -23.78 -24.95 29.51
C ASN A 166 -23.18 -25.89 30.55
N MET A 167 -22.19 -26.70 30.17
CA MET A 167 -21.46 -27.56 31.10
C MET A 167 -20.76 -26.74 32.20
N PHE A 168 -20.13 -25.63 31.83
CA PHE A 168 -19.48 -24.74 32.78
C PHE A 168 -20.48 -24.07 33.73
N LEU A 169 -21.64 -23.63 33.22
CA LEU A 169 -22.71 -23.07 34.05
C LEU A 169 -23.25 -24.08 35.05
N GLN A 170 -23.45 -25.34 34.63
CA GLN A 170 -23.84 -26.42 35.53
C GLN A 170 -22.78 -26.66 36.62
N TYR A 171 -21.50 -26.62 36.27
CA TYR A 171 -20.41 -26.71 37.24
C TYR A 171 -20.40 -25.55 38.23
N LEU A 172 -20.63 -24.31 37.77
CA LEU A 172 -20.73 -23.16 38.65
C LEU A 172 -21.93 -23.27 39.59
N ASP A 173 -23.09 -23.70 39.10
CA ASP A 173 -24.28 -23.92 39.93
C ASP A 173 -24.04 -25.01 41.00
N TYR A 174 -23.39 -26.11 40.61
CA TYR A 174 -22.93 -27.13 41.54
C TYR A 174 -22.00 -26.55 42.63
N CYS A 175 -21.00 -25.74 42.25
CA CYS A 175 -20.10 -25.12 43.23
C CYS A 175 -20.84 -24.15 44.15
N ASN A 176 -21.78 -23.36 43.61
CA ASN A 176 -22.55 -22.39 44.37
C ASN A 176 -23.51 -23.08 45.37
N THR A 177 -24.10 -24.22 45.01
CA THR A 177 -24.98 -25.00 45.90
C THR A 177 -24.21 -25.70 47.01
N LYS A 178 -22.97 -26.13 46.76
CA LYS A 178 -22.09 -26.77 47.75
C LYS A 178 -21.60 -25.82 48.85
N GLY A 179 -21.56 -24.51 48.58
CA GLY A 179 -21.07 -23.50 49.52
C GLY A 179 -19.53 -23.45 49.60
N PHE A 180 -19.00 -22.81 50.64
CA PHE A 180 -17.55 -22.68 50.83
C PHE A 180 -16.96 -23.96 51.43
N VAL A 181 -16.18 -24.71 50.64
CA VAL A 181 -15.38 -25.83 51.13
C VAL A 181 -14.07 -25.29 51.72
N PHE A 182 -13.89 -25.46 53.03
CA PHE A 182 -12.62 -25.13 53.68
C PHE A 182 -11.60 -26.24 53.38
N LEU A 183 -10.42 -25.89 52.85
CA LEU A 183 -9.35 -26.83 52.48
C LEU A 183 -8.78 -27.67 53.64
N LYS A 184 -9.27 -27.50 54.88
CA LYS A 184 -8.80 -28.26 56.04
C LYS A 184 -9.39 -29.67 56.09
N ASP A 185 -10.66 -29.80 55.75
CA ASP A 185 -11.38 -31.06 55.88
C ASP A 185 -11.84 -31.52 54.50
N TYR A 186 -11.33 -32.68 54.12
CA TYR A 186 -11.50 -33.25 52.80
C TYR A 186 -12.57 -34.35 52.85
N ASP A 187 -13.61 -34.32 52.01
CA ASP A 187 -14.63 -35.38 51.95
C ASP A 187 -14.22 -36.51 50.99
N PRO A 188 -13.87 -37.72 51.48
CA PRO A 188 -13.51 -38.86 50.65
C PRO A 188 -14.59 -39.35 49.68
N ARG A 189 -15.84 -38.91 49.84
CA ARG A 189 -16.94 -39.24 48.92
C ARG A 189 -16.99 -38.34 47.69
N GLU A 190 -16.53 -37.10 47.79
CA GLU A 190 -16.60 -36.12 46.69
C GLU A 190 -15.43 -36.23 45.71
N TYR A 191 -14.26 -36.52 46.25
CA TYR A 191 -13.02 -36.78 45.54
C TYR A 191 -12.23 -37.76 46.44
N ASN A 192 -11.18 -38.39 45.94
CA ASN A 192 -10.30 -39.14 46.84
C ASN A 192 -8.91 -39.00 46.25
N PRO A 193 -8.00 -38.24 46.88
CA PRO A 193 -6.65 -38.06 46.34
C PRO A 193 -5.90 -39.39 46.24
N PHE A 194 -6.33 -40.42 46.97
CA PHE A 194 -5.74 -41.75 46.97
C PHE A 194 -6.36 -42.70 45.94
N LEU A 195 -7.48 -42.38 45.28
CA LEU A 195 -8.10 -43.24 44.25
C LEU A 195 -7.14 -43.52 43.08
N LEU A 196 -6.35 -42.53 42.70
CA LEU A 196 -5.33 -42.66 41.65
C LEU A 196 -4.19 -43.61 42.03
N HIS A 197 -3.98 -43.83 43.33
CA HIS A 197 -2.96 -44.72 43.87
C HIS A 197 -3.47 -46.17 43.99
N ILE A 198 -4.78 -46.36 44.18
CA ILE A 198 -5.41 -47.69 44.33
C ILE A 198 -5.46 -48.44 42.99
N ASN A 199 -5.71 -47.75 41.88
CA ASN A 199 -5.83 -48.37 40.54
C ASN A 199 -4.49 -48.45 39.77
N ARG A 200 -3.36 -48.12 40.40
CA ARG A 200 -2.03 -48.31 39.82
C ARG A 200 -1.26 -49.35 40.64
N PRO A 201 -1.43 -50.66 40.36
CA PRO A 201 -0.65 -51.69 41.04
C PRO A 201 0.85 -51.49 40.86
N HIS A 202 1.29 -50.81 39.80
CA HIS A 202 2.68 -50.46 39.53
C HIS A 202 2.78 -49.00 39.13
N TYR A 203 3.19 -48.12 40.05
CA TYR A 203 3.80 -46.86 39.63
C TYR A 203 5.09 -47.26 38.90
N PHE A 204 5.15 -47.06 37.59
CA PHE A 204 6.41 -47.18 36.85
C PHE A 204 7.32 -46.08 37.35
N LYS A 205 8.14 -46.38 38.36
CA LYS A 205 9.21 -45.50 38.82
C LYS A 205 10.26 -45.53 37.70
N VAL A 206 10.14 -44.61 36.76
CA VAL A 206 11.15 -44.42 35.72
C VAL A 206 12.42 -43.93 36.40
N SER A 207 13.40 -44.82 36.52
CA SER A 207 14.74 -44.46 36.97
C SER A 207 15.42 -43.74 35.82
N THR A 208 15.42 -42.41 35.86
CA THR A 208 16.32 -41.63 35.00
C THR A 208 17.76 -41.86 35.48
N PRO A 209 18.76 -41.89 34.58
CA PRO A 209 20.15 -41.86 35.01
C PRO A 209 20.38 -40.63 35.88
N ILE A 210 21.27 -40.78 36.87
CA ILE A 210 21.63 -39.68 37.77
C ILE A 210 22.20 -38.56 36.91
N LEU A 211 21.59 -37.38 36.98
CA LEU A 211 22.12 -36.19 36.33
C LEU A 211 23.42 -35.82 37.06
N GLU A 212 24.55 -35.91 36.37
CA GLU A 212 25.89 -35.57 36.90
C GLU A 212 26.07 -34.04 37.00
N ASP A 213 25.19 -33.40 37.76
CA ASP A 213 25.36 -32.00 38.14
C ASP A 213 26.17 -31.93 39.44
N PRO A 214 27.37 -31.31 39.44
CA PRO A 214 28.20 -31.19 40.64
C PRO A 214 27.49 -30.50 41.81
N LEU A 215 26.47 -29.67 41.57
CA LEU A 215 25.67 -29.03 42.62
C LEU A 215 24.63 -30.00 43.21
N LEU A 216 24.11 -30.93 42.41
CA LEU A 216 23.12 -31.91 42.87
C LEU A 216 23.76 -33.06 43.67
N ILE A 217 25.00 -33.44 43.36
CA ILE A 217 25.72 -34.52 44.06
C ILE A 217 25.83 -34.20 45.56
N GLN A 218 26.28 -32.99 45.91
CA GLN A 218 26.44 -32.57 47.30
C GLN A 218 25.10 -32.53 48.06
N HIS A 219 24.00 -32.22 47.37
CA HIS A 219 22.66 -32.24 47.96
C HIS A 219 22.18 -33.68 48.19
N GLN A 220 22.40 -34.58 47.23
CA GLN A 220 22.01 -35.98 47.34
C GLN A 220 22.77 -36.69 48.47
N ASP A 221 24.07 -36.44 48.63
CA ASP A 221 24.87 -37.04 49.71
C ASP A 221 24.40 -36.57 51.08
N ARG A 222 24.11 -35.28 51.25
CA ARG A 222 23.52 -34.75 52.49
C ARG A 222 22.15 -35.38 52.80
N MET A 223 21.32 -35.63 51.78
CA MET A 223 20.03 -36.30 51.99
C MET A 223 20.20 -37.78 52.35
N ARG A 224 21.21 -38.44 51.77
CA ARG A 224 21.56 -39.84 52.08
C ARG A 224 22.02 -39.97 53.53
N GLU A 225 22.92 -39.09 53.97
CA GLU A 225 23.40 -39.03 55.36
C GLU A 225 22.24 -38.81 56.35
N LYS A 226 21.36 -37.84 56.07
CA LYS A 226 20.17 -37.58 56.88
C LYS A 226 19.24 -38.78 56.95
N GLY A 227 19.07 -39.49 55.85
CA GLY A 227 18.28 -40.73 55.80
C GLY A 227 18.86 -41.82 56.69
N ILE A 228 20.19 -42.01 56.65
CA ILE A 228 20.89 -42.98 57.50
C ILE A 228 20.74 -42.61 58.98
N VAL A 229 20.94 -41.33 59.33
CA VAL A 229 20.76 -40.85 60.72
C VAL A 229 19.34 -41.12 61.21
N LEU A 230 18.34 -40.81 60.39
CA LEU A 230 16.94 -41.06 60.73
C LEU A 230 16.67 -42.57 60.90
N GLN A 231 17.21 -43.41 60.04
CA GLN A 231 17.06 -44.87 60.15
C GLN A 231 17.72 -45.43 61.42
N CYS A 232 18.88 -44.92 61.81
CA CYS A 232 19.51 -45.27 63.09
C CYS A 232 18.66 -44.84 64.30
N GLN A 233 17.95 -43.71 64.19
CA GLN A 233 17.08 -43.21 65.27
C GLN A 233 15.74 -43.94 65.35
N THR A 234 15.17 -44.33 64.21
CA THR A 234 13.79 -44.85 64.13
C THR A 234 13.74 -46.37 64.04
N GLY A 235 14.90 -47.02 63.87
CA GLY A 235 15.02 -48.45 63.62
C GLY A 235 14.74 -48.82 62.15
N PRO A 236 15.02 -50.08 61.76
CA PRO A 236 14.69 -50.57 60.43
C PRO A 236 13.18 -50.66 60.25
N PHE A 237 12.67 -50.19 59.11
CA PHE A 237 11.30 -50.47 58.64
C PHE A 237 11.20 -51.88 58.09
#